data_AF-A0A383BID1-F1
#
_entry.id   AF-A0A383BID1-F1
#
_cell.length_a   1.000
_cell.length_b   1.000
_cell.length_c   1.000
_cell.angle_alpha   90.00
_cell.angle_beta   90.00
_cell.angle_gamma   90.00
#
_symmetry.space_group_name_H-M   'P 1'
#
loop_
_entity.id
_entity.type
_entity.pdbx_description
1 polymer ?
#
loop_
_entity_poly.entity_id
_entity_poly.type
_entity_poly.pdbx_seq_one_letter_code
_entity_poly.pdbx_strand_id
1 'polypeptide(L)' 'MRDKIKKALQSKYEGEIAEAQVNVEVFLEHPVGVGEHPDIIEAMDTQMHRIAEAEDKLLVLEKYF' A
#
# COMPACT_ATOMS: atom_id res chain seq x y z
N MET A 1 -26.16 7.25 1.96
CA MET A 1 -25.41 6.73 0.79
C MET A 1 -23.99 7.27 0.76
N ARG A 2 -23.81 8.60 0.91
CA ARG A 2 -22.51 9.28 1.03
C ARG A 2 -21.54 8.62 2.00
N ASP A 3 -21.96 8.36 3.24
CA ASP A 3 -21.07 7.80 4.27
C ASP A 3 -20.61 6.37 3.94
N LYS A 4 -21.46 5.59 3.25
CA LYS A 4 -21.08 4.24 2.80
C LYS A 4 -20.02 4.30 1.70
N ILE A 5 -20.11 5.28 0.80
CA ILE A 5 -19.11 5.50 -0.26
C ILE A 5 -17.79 5.97 0.37
N LYS A 6 -17.84 6.94 1.28
CA LYS A 6 -16.64 7.40 2.01
C LYS A 6 -15.97 6.24 2.74
N LYS A 7 -16.74 5.44 3.49
CA LYS A 7 -16.22 4.27 4.20
C LYS A 7 -15.62 3.22 3.24
N ALA A 8 -16.24 2.98 2.09
CA ALA A 8 -15.71 2.04 1.11
C ALA A 8 -14.37 2.51 0.52
N LEU A 9 -14.22 3.82 0.24
CA LEU A 9 -12.96 4.39 -0.23
C LEU A 9 -11.88 4.33 0.86
N GLN A 10 -12.23 4.67 2.10
CA GLN A 10 -11.31 4.54 3.24
C GLN A 10 -10.79 3.10 3.38
N SER A 11 -11.69 2.11 3.44
CA SER A 11 -11.28 0.70 3.56
C SER A 11 -10.48 0.21 2.36
N LYS A 12 -10.70 0.76 1.15
CA LYS A 12 -9.88 0.46 -0.02
C LYS A 12 -8.44 0.95 0.17
N TYR A 13 -8.26 2.21 0.57
CA TYR A 13 -6.91 2.78 0.74
C TYR A 13 -6.16 2.14 1.91
N GLU A 14 -6.85 1.89 3.03
CA GLU A 14 -6.28 1.13 4.16
C GLU A 14 -5.84 -0.28 3.73
N GLY A 15 -6.63 -0.95 2.89
CA GLY A 15 -6.28 -2.25 2.33
C GLY A 15 -5.07 -2.21 1.39
N GLU A 16 -4.98 -1.20 0.52
CA GLU A 16 -3.83 -0.99 -0.38
C GLU A 16 -2.54 -0.74 0.42
N ILE A 17 -2.61 0.04 1.50
CA ILE A 17 -1.48 0.28 2.42
C ILE A 17 -1.06 -1.03 3.10
N ALA A 18 -2.01 -1.77 3.69
CA ALA A 18 -1.72 -3.02 4.40
C ALA A 18 -1.12 -4.08 3.48
N GLU A 19 -1.63 -4.22 2.25
CA GLU A 19 -1.09 -5.15 1.26
C GLU A 19 0.37 -4.81 0.92
N ALA A 20 0.66 -3.54 0.64
CA ALA A 20 2.00 -3.10 0.30
C ALA A 20 2.97 -3.24 1.48
N GLN A 21 2.53 -2.96 2.71
CA GLN A 21 3.31 -3.15 3.94
C GLN A 21 3.71 -4.61 4.14
N VAL A 22 2.76 -5.55 4.03
CA VAL A 22 3.05 -6.98 4.17
C VAL A 22 4.04 -7.45 3.11
N ASN A 23 3.91 -6.97 1.86
CA ASN A 23 4.88 -7.30 0.81
C ASN A 23 6.30 -6.81 1.15
N VAL A 24 6.43 -5.59 1.68
CA VAL A 24 7.71 -5.04 2.16
C VAL A 24 8.28 -5.88 3.31
N GLU A 25 7.46 -6.24 4.29
CA GLU A 25 7.87 -7.10 5.41
C GLU A 25 8.37 -8.46 4.93
N VAL A 26 7.67 -9.09 3.98
CA VAL A 26 8.10 -10.36 3.37
C VAL A 26 9.47 -10.21 2.70
N PHE A 27 9.71 -9.12 1.96
CA PHE A 27 11.03 -8.85 1.35
C PHE A 27 12.14 -8.65 2.40
N LEU A 28 11.82 -8.02 3.53
CA LEU A 28 12.78 -7.78 4.63
C LEU A 28 13.10 -9.06 5.42
N GLU A 29 12.09 -9.91 5.68
CA GLU A 29 12.24 -11.13 6.48
C GLU A 29 12.79 -12.33 5.68
N HIS A 30 12.48 -12.40 4.39
CA HIS A 30 12.84 -13.53 3.53
C HIS A 30 13.65 -13.10 2.29
N PRO A 31 14.86 -12.51 2.47
CA PRO A 31 15.70 -12.07 1.34
C PRO A 31 16.21 -13.22 0.45
N VAL A 32 16.10 -14.47 0.91
CA VAL A 32 16.63 -15.67 0.26
C VAL A 32 15.52 -16.73 0.14
N GLY A 33 14.65 -16.61 -0.87
CA GLY A 33 13.61 -17.63 -1.07
C GLY A 33 12.71 -17.45 -2.29
N VAL A 34 12.56 -16.23 -2.79
CA VAL A 34 11.91 -15.99 -4.08
C VAL A 34 13.02 -15.84 -5.11
N GLY A 35 13.32 -16.90 -5.84
CA GLY A 35 14.20 -16.79 -6.99
C GLY A 35 13.71 -15.68 -7.93
N GLU A 36 14.65 -14.91 -8.47
CA GLU A 36 14.51 -14.14 -9.71
C GLU A 36 13.72 -12.80 -9.69
N HIS A 37 14.00 -11.89 -8.75
CA HIS A 37 13.95 -10.46 -9.09
C HIS A 37 15.30 -9.81 -8.75
N PRO A 38 16.11 -9.41 -9.74
CA PRO A 38 17.45 -8.86 -9.51
C PRO A 38 17.44 -7.56 -8.70
N ASP A 39 16.29 -6.87 -8.60
CA ASP A 39 16.13 -5.62 -7.86
C ASP A 39 15.03 -5.70 -6.80
N ILE A 40 15.34 -6.33 -5.66
CA ILE A 40 14.52 -6.26 -4.44
C ILE A 40 14.24 -4.80 -4.04
N ILE A 41 15.21 -3.91 -4.29
CA ILE A 41 15.07 -2.47 -4.03
C ILE A 41 14.00 -1.85 -4.93
N GLU A 42 13.96 -2.16 -6.22
CA GLU A 42 12.92 -1.66 -7.13
C GLU A 42 11.53 -2.22 -6.76
N ALA A 43 11.47 -3.49 -6.36
CA ALA A 43 10.23 -4.10 -5.89
C ALA A 43 9.71 -3.43 -4.60
N MET A 44 10.60 -3.14 -3.65
CA MET A 44 10.28 -2.39 -2.44
C MET A 44 9.87 -0.94 -2.76
N ASP A 45 10.59 -0.25 -3.66
CA ASP A 45 10.25 1.12 -4.08
C ASP A 45 8.85 1.20 -4.70
N THR A 46 8.49 0.20 -5.51
CA THR A 46 7.13 0.07 -6.04
C THR A 46 6.08 -0.06 -4.93
N GLN A 47 6.35 -0.84 -3.88
CA GLN A 47 5.43 -0.92 -2.74
C GLN A 47 5.38 0.40 -1.95
N MET A 48 6.51 1.08 -1.77
CA MET A 48 6.55 2.40 -1.12
C MET A 48 5.74 3.44 -1.89
N HIS A 49 5.80 3.41 -3.22
CA HIS A 49 4.99 4.28 -4.07
C HIS A 49 3.49 4.00 -3.89
N ARG A 50 3.08 2.73 -3.82
CA ARG A 50 1.68 2.34 -3.56
C ARG A 50 1.19 2.88 -2.21
N ILE A 51 2.01 2.76 -1.16
CA ILE A 51 1.69 3.31 0.17
C ILE A 51 1.50 4.82 0.08
N ALA A 52 2.48 5.53 -0.49
CA ALA A 52 2.43 6.99 -0.59
C ALA A 52 1.18 7.48 -1.35
N GLU A 53 0.84 6.86 -2.49
CA GLU A 53 -0.36 7.22 -3.22
C GLU A 53 -1.66 6.95 -2.45
N ALA A 54 -1.74 5.81 -1.74
CA ALA A 54 -2.92 5.44 -0.98
C ALA A 54 -3.09 6.34 0.26
N GLU A 55 -2.00 6.69 0.94
CA GLU A 55 -1.99 7.65 2.04
C GLU A 55 -2.45 9.04 1.58
N ASP A 56 -1.92 9.54 0.46
CA ASP A 56 -2.35 10.84 -0.09
C ASP A 56 -3.85 10.86 -0.42
N LYS A 57 -4.36 9.78 -1.04
CA LYS A 57 -5.79 9.64 -1.35
C LYS A 57 -6.63 9.58 -0.08
N LEU A 58 -6.17 8.87 0.95
CA LEU A 58 -6.84 8.78 2.24
C LEU A 58 -6.87 10.15 2.95
N LEU A 59 -5.76 10.88 2.97
CA LEU A 59 -5.67 12.22 3.55
C LEU A 59 -6.60 13.21 2.84
N VAL A 60 -6.67 13.17 1.50
CA VAL A 60 -7.62 13.99 0.72
C VAL A 60 -9.07 13.63 1.06
N LEU A 61 -9.38 12.32 1.17
CA LEU A 61 -10.71 11.85 1.53
C LEU A 61 -11.11 12.33 2.93
N GLU A 62 -10.21 12.27 3.90
CA GLU A 62 -10.46 12.71 5.29
C GLU A 62 -10.57 14.23 5.40
N LYS A 63 -9.76 14.97 4.64
CA LYS A 63 -9.71 16.44 4.70
C LYS A 63 -10.94 17.11 4.09
N TYR A 64 -11.51 16.56 3.02
CA TYR A 64 -12.52 17.26 2.23
C TYR A 64 -13.93 16.63 2.26
N PHE A 65 -14.07 15.36 2.64
CA PHE A 65 -15.33 14.63 2.46
C PHE A 65 -15.90 14.05 3.74
#